data_AF-A0A948PN77-F1
#
_entry.id   AF-A0A948PN77-F1
#
_cell.length_a   1.000
_cell.length_b   1.000
_cell.length_c   1.000
_cell.angle_alpha   90.00
_cell.angle_beta   90.00
_cell.angle_gamma   90.00
#
_symmetry.space_group_name_H-M   'P 1'
#
loop_
_entity.id
_entity.type
_entity.pdbx_description
1 polymer ?
#
loop_
_entity_poly.entity_id
_entity_poly.type
_entity_poly.pdbx_seq_one_letter_code
_entity_poly.pdbx_strand_id
1 'polypeptide(L)'
;MAFALESGRFADYLVLLTPSLREKEEGVVESYLDDLGFETISVFQTHGRKVFENKTSVYCQVLYENEYSTLIEVWHLTLIKTDGGWKIDDKQVTGTVRNLYKIRPHSTCRYRIEFQGRSRLL
;
A
#
# COMPACT_ATOMS: atom_id res chain seq x y z
N MET A 1 -2.84 -7.43 9.40
CA MET A 1 -2.15 -7.15 8.13
C MET A 1 -1.40 -5.82 8.19
N ALA A 2 -2.09 -4.67 8.18
CA ALA A 2 -1.47 -3.33 8.20
C ALA A 2 -0.36 -3.19 9.26
N PHE A 3 -0.71 -3.45 10.53
CA PHE A 3 0.25 -3.39 11.64
C PHE A 3 1.49 -4.29 11.48
N ALA A 4 1.37 -5.45 10.82
CA ALA A 4 2.52 -6.34 10.59
C ALA A 4 3.47 -5.74 9.54
N LEU A 5 2.92 -5.22 8.44
CA LEU A 5 3.68 -4.58 7.37
C LEU A 5 4.32 -3.27 7.84
N GLU A 6 3.57 -2.41 8.53
CA GLU A 6 4.02 -1.11 9.03
C GLU A 6 5.11 -1.22 10.11
N SER A 7 5.15 -2.36 10.83
CA SER A 7 6.18 -2.63 11.85
C SER A 7 7.35 -3.47 11.32
N GLY A 8 7.43 -3.74 10.02
CA GLY A 8 8.48 -4.59 9.43
C GLY A 8 8.42 -6.06 9.86
N ARG A 9 7.30 -6.52 10.43
CA ARG A 9 7.11 -7.92 10.88
C ARG A 9 6.55 -8.76 9.74
N PHE A 10 7.34 -8.94 8.69
CA PHE A 10 6.92 -9.62 7.46
C PHE A 10 6.53 -11.08 7.67
N ALA A 11 7.19 -11.79 8.58
CA ALA A 11 6.81 -13.15 8.95
C ALA A 11 5.34 -13.23 9.45
N ASP A 12 4.91 -12.25 10.27
CA ASP A 12 3.53 -12.18 10.76
C ASP A 12 2.54 -11.88 9.63
N TYR A 13 2.96 -11.12 8.61
CA TYR A 13 2.15 -10.89 7.41
C TYR A 13 1.96 -12.17 6.59
N LEU A 14 3.04 -12.94 6.35
CA LEU A 14 2.98 -14.18 5.56
C LEU A 14 2.07 -15.25 6.18
N VAL A 15 1.95 -15.28 7.51
CA VAL A 15 1.01 -16.18 8.23
C VAL A 15 -0.45 -15.92 7.86
N LEU A 16 -0.80 -14.66 7.51
CA LEU A 16 -2.14 -14.25 7.08
C LEU A 16 -2.48 -14.74 5.67
N LEU A 17 -1.49 -15.16 4.89
CA LEU A 17 -1.65 -15.67 3.53
C LEU A 17 -1.95 -17.17 3.52
N THR A 18 -2.69 -17.62 2.51
CA THR A 18 -2.78 -19.03 2.15
C THR A 18 -1.41 -19.56 1.72
N PRO A 19 -1.12 -20.87 1.88
CA PRO A 19 0.18 -21.43 1.54
C PRO A 19 0.58 -21.18 0.08
N SER A 20 -0.38 -21.23 -0.85
CA SER A 20 -0.16 -20.97 -2.28
C SER A 20 0.28 -19.55 -2.60
N LEU A 21 -0.04 -18.57 -1.74
CA LEU A 21 0.29 -17.17 -1.97
C LEU A 21 1.59 -16.74 -1.29
N ARG A 22 2.08 -17.50 -0.29
CA ARG A 22 3.27 -17.13 0.49
C ARG A 22 4.53 -17.07 -0.34
N GLU A 23 4.83 -18.11 -1.11
CA GLU A 23 6.06 -18.20 -1.92
C GLU A 23 6.16 -17.03 -2.90
N LYS A 24 5.04 -16.67 -3.53
CA LYS A 24 4.97 -15.51 -4.43
C LYS A 24 5.19 -14.19 -3.69
N GLU A 25 4.63 -14.05 -2.49
CA GLU A 25 4.72 -12.81 -1.72
C GLU A 25 6.06 -12.64 -0.99
N GLU A 26 6.74 -13.72 -0.64
CA GLU A 26 8.09 -13.69 -0.07
C GLU A 26 9.07 -12.97 -1.00
N GLY A 27 9.14 -13.39 -2.27
CA GLY A 27 10.04 -12.74 -3.23
C GLY A 27 9.66 -11.28 -3.54
N VAL A 28 8.37 -10.94 -3.44
CA VAL A 28 7.88 -9.57 -3.63
C VAL A 28 8.32 -8.69 -2.46
N VAL A 29 8.17 -9.15 -1.21
CA VAL A 29 8.61 -8.42 -0.03
C VAL A 29 10.12 -8.19 -0.05
N GLU A 30 10.91 -9.20 -0.41
CA GLU A 30 12.36 -9.08 -0.57
C GLU A 30 12.71 -7.99 -1.59
N SER A 31 12.09 -7.99 -2.78
CA SER A 31 12.36 -6.97 -3.81
C SER A 31 12.05 -5.53 -3.37
N TYR A 32 11.01 -5.32 -2.55
CA TYR A 32 10.65 -3.98 -2.10
C TYR A 32 11.64 -3.42 -1.07
N LEU A 33 12.19 -4.29 -0.21
CA LEU A 33 13.13 -3.89 0.83
C LEU A 33 14.55 -3.77 0.26
N ASP A 34 15.00 -4.79 -0.45
CA ASP A 34 16.40 -4.93 -0.83
C ASP A 34 16.70 -4.22 -2.15
N ASP A 35 15.87 -4.42 -3.19
CA ASP A 35 16.16 -3.87 -4.52
C ASP A 35 15.74 -2.40 -4.65
N LEU A 36 14.62 -2.02 -4.02
CA LEU A 36 14.04 -0.68 -4.14
C LEU A 36 14.35 0.24 -2.95
N GLY A 37 14.91 -0.31 -1.88
CA GLY A 37 15.37 0.45 -0.71
C GLY A 37 14.25 1.22 -0.01
N PHE A 38 13.03 0.68 0.02
CA PHE A 38 11.93 1.32 0.74
C PHE A 38 12.07 1.11 2.24
N GLU A 39 11.97 2.20 3.00
CA GLU A 39 12.21 2.21 4.45
C GLU A 39 10.91 2.06 5.25
N THR A 40 9.81 2.59 4.72
CA THR A 40 8.52 2.59 5.40
C THR A 40 7.42 2.10 4.49
N ILE A 41 6.50 1.33 5.06
CA ILE A 41 5.27 0.88 4.41
C ILE A 41 4.11 1.45 5.21
N SER A 42 3.14 2.09 4.54
CA SER A 42 1.87 2.52 5.14
C SER A 42 0.70 1.86 4.42
N VAL A 43 -0.27 1.34 5.17
CA VAL A 43 -1.40 0.60 4.61
C VAL A 43 -2.73 1.23 5.01
N PHE A 44 -3.44 1.78 4.03
CA PHE A 44 -4.75 2.38 4.23
C PHE A 44 -5.84 1.49 3.66
N GLN A 45 -6.74 0.98 4.50
CA GLN A 45 -7.93 0.30 4.00
C GLN A 45 -8.84 1.31 3.30
N THR A 46 -9.26 1.00 2.06
CA THR A 46 -10.19 1.85 1.32
C THR A 46 -11.63 1.32 1.42
N HIS A 47 -12.59 2.18 1.11
CA HIS A 47 -14.02 1.91 1.25
C HIS A 47 -14.49 0.92 0.17
N GLY A 48 -14.38 -0.37 0.45
CA GLY A 48 -14.84 -1.42 -0.45
C GLY A 48 -14.75 -2.78 0.21
N ARG A 49 -15.76 -3.13 1.02
CA ARG A 49 -15.92 -4.49 1.56
C ARG A 49 -17.12 -5.13 0.88
N LYS A 50 -16.87 -6.13 0.02
CA LYS A 50 -17.94 -7.01 -0.48
C LYS A 50 -17.88 -8.31 0.30
N VAL A 51 -18.93 -8.62 1.04
CA VAL A 51 -19.00 -9.85 1.85
C VAL A 51 -19.94 -10.84 1.18
N PHE A 52 -19.42 -12.03 0.92
CA PHE A 52 -20.15 -13.25 0.63
C PHE A 52 -19.90 -14.21 1.81
N GLU A 53 -20.78 -15.18 2.03
CA GLU A 53 -20.82 -15.98 3.27
C GLU A 53 -19.44 -16.46 3.77
N ASN A 54 -18.58 -16.97 2.88
CA ASN A 54 -17.24 -17.46 3.21
C ASN A 54 -16.10 -16.71 2.49
N LYS A 55 -16.41 -15.61 1.80
CA LYS A 55 -15.45 -14.87 0.97
C LYS A 55 -15.68 -13.37 1.09
N THR A 56 -14.64 -12.59 1.36
CA THR A 56 -14.76 -11.13 1.36
C THR A 56 -13.66 -10.51 0.52
N SER A 57 -13.97 -9.43 -0.19
CA SER A 57 -12.98 -8.63 -0.91
C SER A 57 -12.76 -7.31 -0.18
N VAL A 58 -11.50 -6.88 -0.11
CA VAL A 58 -11.08 -5.62 0.50
C VAL A 58 -10.11 -4.92 -0.44
N TYR A 59 -10.24 -3.60 -0.56
CA TYR A 59 -9.27 -2.77 -1.23
C TYR A 59 -8.39 -2.06 -0.20
N CYS A 60 -7.09 -2.03 -0.46
CA CYS A 60 -6.11 -1.34 0.36
C CYS A 60 -5.24 -0.46 -0.54
N GLN A 61 -4.95 0.76 -0.11
CA GLN A 61 -3.90 1.56 -0.69
C GLN A 61 -2.63 1.35 0.12
N VAL A 62 -1.54 1.02 -0.56
CA VAL A 62 -0.23 0.78 0.07
C VAL A 62 0.75 1.81 -0.45
N LEU A 63 1.46 2.45 0.49
CA LEU A 63 2.50 3.41 0.18
C LEU A 63 3.82 2.82 0.66
N TYR A 64 4.78 2.73 -0.24
CA TYR A 64 6.17 2.46 0.08
C TYR A 64 6.93 3.75 -0.04
N GLU A 65 7.71 4.11 0.97
CA GLU A 65 8.45 5.35 0.95
C GLU A 65 9.91 5.14 1.29
N ASN A 66 10.75 5.92 0.63
CA ASN A 66 12.12 6.17 1.03
C ASN A 66 12.37 7.68 1.04
N GLU A 67 13.63 8.05 1.19
CA GLU A 67 14.07 9.45 1.21
C GLU A 67 13.72 10.24 -0.07
N TYR A 68 13.66 9.56 -1.22
CA TYR A 68 13.61 10.16 -2.56
C TYR A 68 12.27 9.99 -3.26
N SER A 69 11.49 8.98 -2.90
CA SER A 69 10.27 8.64 -3.61
C SER A 69 9.22 7.97 -2.73
N THR A 70 8.00 7.97 -3.25
CA THR A 70 6.85 7.26 -2.70
C THR A 70 6.22 6.45 -3.83
N LEU A 71 6.21 5.13 -3.69
CA LEU A 71 5.48 4.21 -4.56
C LEU A 71 4.08 3.98 -3.99
N ILE A 72 3.06 4.13 -4.83
CA ILE A 72 1.66 3.96 -4.44
C ILE A 72 1.07 2.81 -5.24
N GLU A 73 0.51 1.85 -4.51
CA GLU A 73 -0.21 0.70 -5.06
C GLU A 73 -1.63 0.64 -4.50
N VAL A 74 -2.54 0.04 -5.28
CA VAL A 74 -3.87 -0.31 -4.80
C VAL A 74 -4.02 -1.82 -4.86
N TRP A 75 -4.07 -2.45 -3.70
CA TRP A 75 -4.27 -3.88 -3.57
C TRP A 75 -5.75 -4.21 -3.56
N HIS A 76 -6.13 -5.18 -4.36
CA HIS A 76 -7.39 -5.90 -4.24
C HIS A 76 -7.10 -7.25 -3.59
N LEU A 77 -7.58 -7.41 -2.36
CA LEU A 77 -7.38 -8.60 -1.55
C LEU A 77 -8.66 -9.41 -1.54
N THR A 78 -8.53 -10.70 -1.82
CA THR A 78 -9.57 -11.68 -1.62
C THR A 78 -9.26 -12.47 -0.36
N LEU A 79 -10.20 -12.48 0.57
CA LEU A 79 -10.09 -13.21 1.82
C LEU A 79 -11.10 -14.36 1.84
N ILE A 80 -10.67 -15.51 2.35
CA ILE A 80 -11.51 -16.67 2.58
C ILE A 80 -11.58 -16.96 4.08
N LYS A 81 -12.74 -17.46 4.52
CA LYS A 81 -12.91 -17.92 5.89
C LYS A 81 -12.36 -19.34 6.01
N THR A 82 -11.43 -19.55 6.94
CA THR A 82 -10.86 -20.84 7.32
C THR A 82 -11.19 -21.15 8.78
N ASP A 83 -10.91 -22.37 9.24
CA ASP A 83 -11.15 -22.78 10.63
C ASP A 83 -10.37 -21.91 11.64
N GLY A 84 -9.24 -21.33 11.22
CA GLY A 84 -8.42 -20.41 12.01
C GLY A 84 -8.74 -18.93 11.82
N GLY A 85 -9.83 -18.59 11.11
CA GLY A 85 -10.21 -17.22 10.79
C GLY A 85 -9.99 -16.83 9.33
N TRP A 86 -9.96 -15.53 9.04
CA TRP A 86 -9.82 -15.02 7.69
C TRP A 86 -8.36 -15.10 7.21
N LYS A 87 -8.17 -15.65 6.01
CA LYS A 87 -6.87 -15.64 5.32
C LYS A 87 -6.97 -14.97 3.96
N ILE A 88 -5.88 -14.34 3.54
CA ILE A 88 -5.76 -13.76 2.19
C ILE A 88 -5.45 -14.91 1.23
N ASP A 89 -6.39 -15.16 0.32
CA ASP A 89 -6.33 -16.22 -0.67
C ASP A 89 -5.74 -15.73 -2.00
N ASP A 90 -6.01 -14.48 -2.34
CA ASP A 90 -5.51 -13.82 -3.54
C ASP A 90 -5.20 -12.35 -3.26
N LYS A 91 -4.14 -11.86 -3.90
CA LYS A 91 -3.70 -10.46 -3.87
C LYS A 91 -3.38 -10.03 -5.30
N GLN A 92 -4.06 -8.98 -5.73
CA GLN A 92 -3.84 -8.35 -7.03
C GLN A 92 -3.49 -6.88 -6.82
N VAL A 93 -2.44 -6.41 -7.49
CA VAL A 93 -2.19 -4.98 -7.63
C VAL A 93 -3.07 -4.46 -8.76
N THR A 94 -4.02 -3.61 -8.41
CA THR A 94 -5.02 -3.05 -9.31
C THR A 94 -4.72 -1.60 -9.63
N GLY A 95 -5.00 -1.19 -10.87
CA GLY A 95 -4.73 0.16 -11.35
C GLY A 95 -3.26 0.40 -11.71
N THR A 96 -2.91 1.66 -11.93
CA THR A 96 -1.56 2.08 -12.29
C THR A 96 -0.72 2.26 -11.03
N VAL A 97 0.37 1.51 -10.92
CA VAL A 97 1.42 1.77 -9.92
C VAL A 97 2.02 3.15 -10.18
N ARG A 98 2.01 4.02 -9.18
CA ARG A 98 2.54 5.39 -9.30
C ARG A 98 3.78 5.54 -8.46
N ASN A 99 4.89 5.96 -9.07
CA ASN A 99 6.07 6.37 -8.35
C ASN A 99 6.15 7.91 -8.36
N LEU A 100 6.12 8.52 -7.18
CA LEU A 100 6.19 9.97 -6.99
C LEU A 100 7.55 10.34 -6.39
N TYR A 101 8.29 11.21 -7.06
CA TYR A 101 9.57 11.68 -6.57
C TYR A 101 9.41 12.88 -5.63
N LYS A 102 10.06 12.82 -4.47
CA LYS A 102 10.08 13.88 -3.46
C LYS A 102 11.00 15.00 -3.95
N ILE A 103 10.41 16.15 -4.29
CA ILE A 103 11.19 17.35 -4.61
C ILE A 103 11.65 17.98 -3.30
N ARG A 104 12.97 18.01 -3.09
CA ARG A 104 13.57 18.78 -1.99
C ARG A 104 13.80 20.21 -2.47
N PRO A 105 13.06 21.21 -1.96
CA PRO A 105 13.41 22.58 -2.25
C PRO A 105 14.78 22.85 -1.62
N HIS A 106 15.79 23.07 -2.47
CA HIS A 106 17.02 23.73 -2.01
C HIS A 106 16.62 25.07 -1.40
N SER A 107 17.21 25.45 -0.26
CA SER A 107 16.91 26.68 0.49
C SER A 107 16.97 27.98 -0.33
N THR A 108 17.55 27.93 -1.53
CA THR A 108 17.63 29.03 -2.50
C THR A 108 16.41 29.15 -3.43
N CYS A 109 15.52 28.16 -3.51
CA CYS A 109 14.40 28.16 -4.43
C CYS A 109 13.20 28.90 -3.82
N ARG A 110 13.10 30.21 -4.09
CA ARG A 110 11.92 31.01 -3.77
C ARG A 110 10.78 30.69 -4.74
N TYR A 111 9.89 29.79 -4.35
CA TYR A 111 8.60 29.63 -5.03
C TYR A 111 7.65 30.75 -4.57
N ARG A 112 7.29 31.65 -5.48
CA ARG A 112 6.20 32.62 -5.28
C ARG A 112 4.89 31.92 -5.62
N ILE A 113 4.16 31.48 -4.59
CA ILE A 113 2.81 30.93 -4.77
C ILE A 113 1.86 32.12 -4.91
N GLU A 114 1.44 32.43 -6.15
CA GLU A 114 0.36 33.38 -6.38
C GLU A 114 -0.98 32.69 -6.18
N PHE A 115 -1.61 32.95 -5.04
CA PHE A 115 -3.00 32.58 -4.80
C PHE A 115 -3.89 33.41 -5.72
N GLN A 116 -4.36 32.84 -6.84
CA GLN A 116 -5.49 33.40 -7.58
C GLN A 116 -6.79 33.09 -6.80
N GLY A 117 -7.07 33.90 -5.78
CA GLY A 117 -8.39 33.99 -5.19
C GLY A 117 -9.36 34.56 -6.23
N ARG A 118 -10.18 33.70 -6.84
CA ARG A 118 -11.41 34.16 -7.50
C ARG A 118 -12.37 34.66 -6.41
N SER A 119 -12.29 35.95 -6.12
CA SER A 119 -13.40 36.67 -5.49
C SER A 119 -14.59 36.61 -6.44
N ARG A 120 -15.62 35.84 -6.09
CA ARG A 120 -16.97 36.09 -6.61
C ARG A 120 -17.64 37.07 -5.65
N LEU A 121 -17.64 38.34 -6.04
CA LEU A 121 -18.59 39.32 -5.53
C LEU A 121 -19.81 39.28 -6.44
N LEU A 122 -20.96 39.02 -5.80
CA LEU A 122 -22.36 39.25 -6.20
C LEU A 122 -22.93 38.34 -7.30
#